data_AF-H8GY11-F1
#
_entry.id   AF-H8GY11-F1
#
_cell.length_a   1.000
_cell.length_b   1.000
_cell.length_c   1.000
_cell.angle_alpha   90.00
_cell.angle_beta   90.00
_cell.angle_gamma   90.00
#
_symmetry.space_group_name_H-M   'P 1'
#
loop_
_entity.id
_entity.type
_entity.pdbx_description
1 polymer ?
#
loop_
_entity_poly.entity_id
_entity_poly.type
_entity_poly.pdbx_seq_one_letter_code
_entity_poly.pdbx_strand_id
1 'polypeptide(L)'
;MKKLLTTLTLSAAALSSVVAPAFAAPVISAQSIIVNPVQTTLSAKVWVNKDPSGTQTPNYRIGEPITLYTSVNENAYVYLFNVNPDGSTDQILPNRYKTGGNYVRAGQTRAFPATGDQFTYTVGGPTGLNRVLVVTSRRQLNLSELSTYTQGQAFATVKPQTSQGLAQALSIVVNPVNPVAQPVPQTDWQSDTAFYNVTY
;
A
#
# COMPACT_ATOMS: atom_id res chain seq x y z
N MET A 1 10.96 0.65 92.11
CA MET A 1 9.59 0.21 92.46
C MET A 1 8.69 0.39 91.24
N LYS A 2 7.94 -0.66 90.91
CA LYS A 2 6.88 -0.80 89.90
C LYS A 2 6.20 0.52 89.49
N LYS A 3 6.05 0.78 88.18
CA LYS A 3 4.82 1.33 87.59
C LYS A 3 4.63 0.80 86.17
N LEU A 4 3.52 0.06 85.98
CA LEU A 4 2.90 -0.20 84.69
C LEU A 4 2.50 1.14 84.05
N LEU A 5 2.68 1.30 82.74
CA LEU A 5 1.81 2.18 81.96
C LEU A 5 1.71 1.74 80.50
N THR A 6 0.48 1.38 80.17
CA THR A 6 -0.10 1.06 78.87
C THR A 6 0.18 2.17 77.86
N THR A 7 0.74 1.83 76.70
CA THR A 7 0.78 2.75 75.54
C THR A 7 0.28 2.06 74.28
N LEU A 8 -0.83 2.64 73.82
CA LEU A 8 -1.57 2.51 72.58
C LEU A 8 -0.62 2.40 71.37
N THR A 9 -0.62 1.27 70.66
CA THR A 9 0.08 1.15 69.36
C THR A 9 -0.93 1.10 68.21
N LEU A 10 -0.89 2.21 67.48
CA LEU A 10 -1.37 2.47 66.13
C LEU A 10 -1.43 1.21 65.25
N SER A 11 -2.61 0.84 64.75
CA SER A 11 -2.76 -0.15 63.68
C SER A 11 -3.24 0.53 62.40
N ALA A 12 -2.54 0.21 61.33
CA ALA A 12 -2.38 0.97 60.10
C ALA A 12 -3.66 1.16 59.28
N ALA A 13 -3.81 2.37 58.72
CA ALA A 13 -4.70 2.61 57.59
C ALA A 13 -4.13 1.89 56.35
N ALA A 14 -4.82 0.85 55.90
CA ALA A 14 -4.54 0.19 54.63
C ALA A 14 -4.97 1.11 53.48
N LEU A 15 -4.05 1.92 52.96
CA LEU A 15 -4.20 2.54 51.64
C LEU A 15 -4.14 1.43 50.59
N SER A 16 -5.31 0.99 50.16
CA SER A 16 -5.47 0.13 48.99
C SER A 16 -5.04 0.95 47.77
N SER A 17 -3.84 0.70 47.27
CA SER A 17 -3.40 1.19 45.97
C SER A 17 -4.24 0.47 44.90
N VAL A 18 -5.18 1.20 44.30
CA VAL A 18 -5.87 0.76 43.10
C VAL A 18 -4.81 0.69 42.00
N VAL A 19 -4.32 -0.52 41.71
CA VAL A 19 -3.57 -0.79 40.49
C VAL A 19 -4.56 -0.61 39.35
N ALA A 20 -4.56 0.57 38.73
CA ALA A 20 -5.20 0.74 37.45
C ALA A 20 -4.55 -0.26 36.49
N PRO A 21 -5.30 -1.09 35.76
CA PRO A 21 -4.71 -1.85 34.66
C PRO A 21 -4.16 -0.81 33.69
N ALA A 22 -2.83 -0.76 33.58
CA ALA A 22 -2.19 -0.13 32.45
C ALA A 22 -2.64 -0.93 31.23
N PHE A 23 -3.70 -0.47 30.56
CA PHE A 23 -4.03 -0.93 29.23
C PHE A 23 -2.78 -0.66 28.40
N ALA A 24 -2.05 -1.73 28.07
CA ALA A 24 -1.07 -1.68 27.01
C ALA A 24 -1.81 -1.08 25.82
N ALA A 25 -1.43 0.15 25.45
CA ALA A 25 -1.92 0.75 24.23
C ALA A 25 -1.70 -0.28 23.11
N PRO A 26 -2.72 -0.56 22.28
CA PRO A 26 -2.53 -1.47 21.16
C PRO A 26 -1.36 -0.92 20.35
N VAL A 27 -0.25 -1.65 20.36
CA VAL A 27 0.86 -1.40 19.45
C VAL A 27 0.30 -1.72 18.07
N ILE A 28 -0.21 -0.69 17.39
CA ILE A 28 -0.65 -0.80 16.01
C ILE A 28 0.62 -1.05 15.20
N SER A 29 0.92 -2.32 14.92
CA SER A 29 1.83 -2.67 13.85
C SER A 29 1.29 -2.06 12.57
N ALA A 30 2.08 -1.27 11.85
CA ALA A 30 1.74 -0.61 10.59
C ALA A 30 1.58 -1.60 9.40
N GLN A 31 0.94 -2.73 9.64
CA GLN A 31 0.76 -3.86 8.73
C GLN A 31 -0.71 -3.97 8.37
N SER A 32 -1.31 -2.95 7.73
CA SER A 32 -2.65 -3.06 7.17
C SER A 32 -2.94 -1.87 6.28
N ILE A 33 -2.75 -2.02 4.97
CA ILE A 33 -3.74 -1.49 4.05
C ILE A 33 -4.65 -2.68 3.74
N ILE A 34 -5.56 -2.99 4.68
CA ILE A 34 -6.63 -3.95 4.40
C ILE A 34 -7.67 -3.19 3.58
N VAL A 35 -7.53 -3.25 2.27
CA VAL A 35 -8.70 -3.12 1.41
C VAL A 35 -9.44 -4.44 1.55
N ASN A 36 -10.53 -4.47 2.31
CA ASN A 36 -11.38 -5.64 2.51
C ASN A 36 -12.03 -6.03 1.16
N PRO A 37 -11.66 -7.12 0.47
CA PRO A 37 -12.33 -7.53 -0.74
C PRO A 37 -13.50 -8.44 -0.36
N VAL A 38 -14.70 -8.13 -0.85
CA VAL A 38 -15.75 -9.15 -0.96
C VAL A 38 -15.14 -10.32 -1.74
N GLN A 39 -15.41 -11.57 -1.33
CA GLN A 39 -14.82 -12.75 -1.98
C GLN A 39 -14.98 -12.64 -3.51
N THR A 40 -13.84 -12.51 -4.19
CA THR A 40 -13.76 -12.42 -5.64
C THR A 40 -12.83 -13.50 -6.15
N THR A 41 -13.15 -14.06 -7.32
CA THR A 41 -12.25 -14.96 -8.03
C THR A 41 -11.08 -14.22 -8.67
N LEU A 42 -11.15 -12.89 -8.83
CA LEU A 42 -10.08 -12.09 -9.42
C LEU A 42 -8.90 -11.99 -8.44
N SER A 43 -7.72 -12.34 -8.94
CA SER A 43 -6.45 -12.26 -8.22
C SER A 43 -5.41 -11.56 -9.09
N ALA A 44 -4.61 -10.72 -8.45
CA ALA A 44 -3.41 -10.15 -9.00
C ALA A 44 -2.22 -10.52 -8.13
N LYS A 45 -1.03 -10.58 -8.73
CA LYS A 45 0.24 -10.67 -8.04
C LYS A 45 1.16 -9.56 -8.53
N VAL A 46 1.90 -8.94 -7.64
CA VAL A 46 2.99 -8.00 -7.96
C VAL A 46 4.28 -8.39 -7.25
N TRP A 47 5.42 -8.19 -7.90
CA TRP A 47 6.74 -8.45 -7.30
C TRP A 47 7.84 -7.67 -8.00
N VAL A 48 9.05 -7.71 -7.44
CA VAL A 48 10.24 -7.02 -7.96
C VAL A 48 11.30 -8.04 -8.38
N ASN A 49 12.23 -7.65 -9.26
CA ASN A 49 13.24 -8.58 -9.80
C ASN A 49 14.11 -9.26 -8.73
N LYS A 50 14.43 -8.58 -7.62
CA LYS A 50 15.20 -9.18 -6.51
C LYS A 50 14.38 -10.07 -5.58
N ASP A 51 13.06 -10.05 -5.68
CA ASP A 51 12.18 -10.92 -4.89
C ASP A 51 11.05 -11.50 -5.75
N PRO A 52 11.31 -12.59 -6.49
CA PRO A 52 10.28 -13.27 -7.29
C PRO A 52 9.16 -13.91 -6.45
N SER A 53 9.36 -14.18 -5.15
CA SER A 53 8.29 -14.72 -4.32
C SER A 53 7.23 -13.67 -4.02
N GLY A 54 7.64 -12.39 -3.93
CA GLY A 54 6.76 -11.26 -3.60
C GLY A 54 6.46 -11.16 -2.10
N THR A 55 7.27 -11.81 -1.26
CA THR A 55 7.03 -11.95 0.18
C THR A 55 8.14 -11.34 1.04
N GLN A 56 9.20 -10.83 0.42
CA GLN A 56 10.35 -10.23 1.07
C GLN A 56 10.42 -8.73 0.78
N THR A 57 11.37 -8.06 1.43
CA THR A 57 11.67 -6.64 1.21
C THR A 57 13.15 -6.51 0.81
N PRO A 58 13.51 -6.74 -0.46
CA PRO A 58 14.89 -6.64 -0.90
C PRO A 58 15.38 -5.18 -0.86
N ASN A 59 16.69 -5.01 -0.65
CA ASN A 59 17.36 -3.71 -0.71
C ASN A 59 17.78 -3.37 -2.14
N TYR A 60 17.57 -2.11 -2.54
CA TYR A 60 18.11 -1.52 -3.77
C TYR A 60 18.88 -0.25 -3.43
N ARG A 61 19.96 0.01 -4.17
CA ARG A 61 20.69 1.27 -4.05
C ARG A 61 20.05 2.36 -4.89
N ILE A 62 20.22 3.61 -4.50
CA ILE A 62 19.84 4.75 -5.35
C ILE A 62 20.58 4.64 -6.69
N GLY A 63 19.84 4.82 -7.80
CA GLY A 63 20.34 4.66 -9.17
C GLY A 63 20.34 3.21 -9.67
N GLU A 64 20.05 2.23 -8.83
CA GLU A 64 19.97 0.83 -9.25
C GLU A 64 18.74 0.59 -10.14
N PRO A 65 18.87 -0.13 -11.27
CA PRO A 65 17.72 -0.50 -12.09
C PRO A 65 16.83 -1.53 -11.37
N ILE A 66 15.52 -1.34 -11.49
CA ILE A 66 14.51 -2.22 -10.92
C ILE A 66 13.51 -2.61 -12.02
N THR A 67 13.08 -3.88 -12.00
CA THR A 67 12.01 -4.36 -12.87
C THR A 67 10.87 -4.85 -12.01
N LEU A 68 9.69 -4.33 -12.28
CA LEU A 68 8.45 -4.66 -11.61
C LEU A 68 7.67 -5.65 -12.46
N TYR A 69 7.07 -6.62 -11.82
CA TYR A 69 6.30 -7.66 -12.48
C TYR A 69 4.90 -7.71 -11.93
N THR A 70 3.95 -8.03 -12.79
CA THR A 70 2.57 -8.31 -12.37
C THR A 70 1.93 -9.39 -13.22
N SER A 71 1.03 -10.15 -12.61
CA SER A 71 0.19 -11.14 -13.30
C SER A 71 -1.21 -11.15 -12.73
N VAL A 72 -2.18 -11.53 -13.56
CA VAL A 72 -3.59 -11.67 -13.18
C VAL A 72 -4.09 -13.07 -13.54
N ASN A 73 -5.01 -13.61 -12.76
CA ASN A 73 -5.59 -14.94 -13.02
C ASN A 73 -6.78 -14.91 -14.02
N GLU A 74 -7.35 -13.72 -14.27
CA GLU A 74 -8.43 -13.47 -15.23
C GLU A 74 -8.01 -12.32 -16.18
N ASN A 75 -8.70 -12.17 -17.32
CA ASN A 75 -8.48 -11.00 -18.17
C ASN A 75 -8.95 -9.74 -17.46
N ALA A 76 -8.06 -8.76 -17.29
CA ALA A 76 -8.35 -7.57 -16.49
C ALA A 76 -7.51 -6.36 -16.90
N TYR A 77 -7.97 -5.18 -16.51
CA TYR A 77 -7.18 -3.97 -16.53
C TYR A 77 -6.30 -3.92 -15.28
N VAL A 78 -5.05 -3.49 -15.45
CA VAL A 78 -4.02 -3.47 -14.40
C VAL A 78 -3.46 -2.06 -14.25
N TYR A 79 -3.46 -1.56 -13.03
CA TYR A 79 -2.94 -0.25 -12.67
C TYR A 79 -1.80 -0.46 -11.69
N LEU A 80 -0.62 0.05 -12.02
CA LEU A 80 0.60 -0.20 -11.26
C LEU A 80 1.16 1.12 -10.77
N PHE A 81 1.39 1.20 -9.47
CA PHE A 81 1.85 2.39 -8.78
C PHE A 81 3.06 2.06 -7.90
N ASN A 82 3.99 2.99 -7.79
CA ASN A 82 5.04 2.97 -6.78
C ASN A 82 4.77 4.08 -5.78
N VAL A 83 4.71 3.76 -4.49
CA VAL A 83 4.59 4.72 -3.40
C VAL A 83 5.95 4.83 -2.74
N ASN A 84 6.54 6.01 -2.86
CA ASN A 84 7.84 6.37 -2.30
C ASN A 84 7.79 6.51 -0.77
N PRO A 85 8.94 6.55 -0.08
CA PRO A 85 8.98 6.65 1.39
C PRO A 85 8.35 7.94 1.92
N ASP A 86 8.39 9.01 1.14
CA ASP A 86 7.77 10.31 1.44
C ASP A 86 6.26 10.34 1.15
N GLY A 87 5.70 9.25 0.60
CA GLY A 87 4.30 9.13 0.24
C GLY A 87 3.94 9.61 -1.17
N SER A 88 4.88 10.24 -1.89
CA SER A 88 4.68 10.53 -3.31
C SER A 88 4.45 9.24 -4.10
N THR A 89 3.59 9.30 -5.11
CA THR A 89 3.18 8.11 -5.87
C THR A 89 3.45 8.31 -7.35
N ASP A 90 4.23 7.39 -7.92
CA ASP A 90 4.52 7.31 -9.34
C ASP A 90 3.58 6.31 -10.01
N GLN A 91 2.88 6.74 -11.06
CA GLN A 91 2.09 5.83 -11.86
C GLN A 91 2.96 5.17 -12.93
N ILE A 92 3.14 3.85 -12.83
CA ILE A 92 3.92 3.05 -13.77
C ILE A 92 3.03 2.53 -14.91
N LEU A 93 1.77 2.17 -14.61
CA LEU A 93 0.80 1.66 -15.59
C LEU A 93 -0.62 2.18 -15.30
N PRO A 94 -1.40 2.61 -16.31
CA PRO A 94 -1.02 2.82 -17.71
C PRO A 94 0.06 3.91 -17.86
N ASN A 95 0.78 3.90 -18.97
CA ASN A 95 1.71 4.96 -19.33
C ASN A 95 1.68 5.22 -20.85
N ARG A 96 2.45 6.19 -21.34
CA ARG A 96 2.46 6.61 -22.75
C ARG A 96 3.45 5.83 -23.63
N TYR A 97 4.15 4.84 -23.09
CA TYR A 97 5.05 4.00 -23.87
C TYR A 97 4.28 2.97 -24.69
N LYS A 98 4.94 2.36 -25.68
CA LYS A 98 4.33 1.35 -26.58
C LYS A 98 3.73 0.17 -25.81
N THR A 99 4.33 -0.22 -24.70
CA THR A 99 3.87 -1.30 -23.80
C THR A 99 2.97 -0.80 -22.67
N GLY A 100 2.61 0.48 -22.67
CA GLY A 100 1.86 1.18 -21.61
C GLY A 100 0.37 0.86 -21.54
N GLY A 101 -0.15 0.02 -22.45
CA GLY A 101 -1.52 -0.49 -22.38
C GLY A 101 -1.74 -1.34 -21.12
N ASN A 102 -2.82 -1.06 -20.40
CA ASN A 102 -3.09 -1.66 -19.09
C ASN A 102 -3.94 -2.93 -19.13
N TYR A 103 -4.38 -3.41 -20.28
CA TYR A 103 -5.14 -4.66 -20.38
C TYR A 103 -4.20 -5.87 -20.39
N VAL A 104 -4.40 -6.79 -19.45
CA VAL A 104 -3.57 -7.98 -19.24
C VAL A 104 -4.46 -9.23 -19.30
N ARG A 105 -3.99 -10.24 -20.03
CA ARG A 105 -4.70 -11.52 -20.16
C ARG A 105 -4.45 -12.43 -18.97
N ALA A 106 -5.41 -13.32 -18.70
CA ALA A 106 -5.27 -14.37 -17.68
C ALA A 106 -3.97 -15.16 -17.87
N GLY A 107 -3.21 -15.34 -16.78
CA GLY A 107 -1.95 -16.07 -16.76
C GLY A 107 -0.76 -15.33 -17.40
N GLN A 108 -0.97 -14.13 -17.96
CA GLN A 108 0.12 -13.34 -18.53
C GLN A 108 0.88 -12.58 -17.43
N THR A 109 2.20 -12.76 -17.38
CA THR A 109 3.09 -11.89 -16.62
C THR A 109 3.55 -10.72 -17.48
N ARG A 110 3.45 -9.51 -16.94
CA ARG A 110 3.96 -8.27 -17.52
C ARG A 110 5.15 -7.80 -16.70
N ALA A 111 6.19 -7.30 -17.38
CA ALA A 111 7.36 -6.69 -16.79
C ALA A 111 7.40 -5.20 -17.13
N PHE A 112 7.89 -4.38 -16.19
CA PHE A 112 8.00 -2.93 -16.32
C PHE A 112 9.36 -2.47 -15.77
N PRO A 113 10.25 -1.92 -16.63
CA PRO A 113 10.13 -1.81 -18.08
C PRO A 113 10.04 -3.19 -18.76
N ALA A 114 9.34 -3.28 -19.89
CA ALA A 114 9.30 -4.50 -20.69
C ALA A 114 10.50 -4.56 -21.64
N THR A 115 10.83 -5.75 -22.14
CA THR A 115 11.86 -5.89 -23.18
C THR A 115 11.48 -5.07 -24.42
N GLY A 116 12.35 -4.13 -24.80
CA GLY A 116 12.13 -3.23 -25.94
C GLY A 116 11.51 -1.88 -25.59
N ASP A 117 11.22 -1.63 -24.31
CA ASP A 117 10.87 -0.28 -23.85
C ASP A 117 12.09 0.65 -23.89
N GLN A 118 11.85 1.90 -24.28
CA GLN A 118 12.90 2.93 -24.36
C GLN A 118 13.07 3.68 -23.04
N PHE A 119 12.67 3.09 -21.90
CA PHE A 119 12.87 3.66 -20.58
C PHE A 119 13.45 2.62 -19.62
N THR A 120 14.24 3.10 -18.67
CA THR A 120 14.69 2.34 -17.52
C THR A 120 13.97 2.85 -16.29
N TYR A 121 13.52 1.95 -15.41
CA TYR A 121 13.02 2.34 -14.10
C TYR A 121 14.15 2.16 -13.10
N THR A 122 14.65 3.28 -12.56
CA THR A 122 15.75 3.32 -11.61
C THR A 122 15.24 3.77 -10.26
N VAL A 123 15.75 3.15 -9.21
CA VAL A 123 15.39 3.50 -7.83
C VAL A 123 15.88 4.92 -7.51
N GLY A 124 14.92 5.80 -7.20
CA GLY A 124 15.19 7.17 -6.76
C GLY A 124 15.35 7.27 -5.24
N GLY A 125 15.82 8.43 -4.77
CA GLY A 125 15.74 8.80 -3.36
C GLY A 125 14.38 9.46 -3.02
N PRO A 126 14.07 9.67 -1.73
CA PRO A 126 14.92 9.43 -0.55
C PRO A 126 15.02 7.93 -0.19
N THR A 127 15.99 7.59 0.68
CA THR A 127 16.12 6.23 1.21
C THR A 127 14.89 5.84 2.06
N GLY A 128 14.62 4.54 2.14
CA GLY A 128 13.51 4.00 2.93
C GLY A 128 12.60 3.05 2.17
N LEU A 129 11.49 2.69 2.82
CA LEU A 129 10.56 1.67 2.34
C LEU A 129 9.66 2.20 1.22
N ASN A 130 9.76 1.57 0.06
CA ASN A 130 8.86 1.76 -1.07
C ASN A 130 7.81 0.65 -1.13
N ARG A 131 6.67 0.95 -1.74
CA ARG A 131 5.55 0.02 -1.91
C ARG A 131 5.11 0.01 -3.35
N VAL A 132 5.08 -1.16 -3.97
CA VAL A 132 4.56 -1.34 -5.33
C VAL A 132 3.15 -1.88 -5.20
N LEU A 133 2.17 -1.06 -5.57
CA LEU A 133 0.76 -1.41 -5.51
C LEU A 133 0.28 -1.78 -6.91
N VAL A 134 -0.33 -2.96 -7.03
CA VAL A 134 -1.14 -3.30 -8.20
C VAL A 134 -2.61 -3.24 -7.84
N VAL A 135 -3.40 -2.60 -8.70
CA VAL A 135 -4.86 -2.64 -8.67
C VAL A 135 -5.33 -3.25 -9.98
N THR A 136 -6.21 -4.22 -9.92
CA THR A 136 -6.78 -4.85 -11.11
C THR A 136 -8.29 -4.73 -11.12
N SER A 137 -8.90 -4.63 -12.29
CA SER A 137 -10.36 -4.65 -12.45
C SER A 137 -10.80 -5.31 -13.75
N ARG A 138 -11.94 -6.01 -13.72
CA ARG A 138 -12.57 -6.59 -14.92
C ARG A 138 -13.02 -5.53 -15.93
N ARG A 139 -13.28 -4.32 -15.46
CA ARG A 139 -13.65 -3.17 -16.30
C ARG A 139 -12.56 -2.11 -16.23
N GLN A 140 -12.53 -1.23 -17.22
CA GLN A 140 -11.66 -0.08 -17.18
C GLN A 140 -12.13 0.89 -16.08
N LEU A 141 -11.27 1.16 -15.11
CA LEU A 141 -11.46 2.19 -14.10
C LEU A 141 -11.16 3.57 -14.69
N ASN A 142 -11.97 4.56 -14.32
CA ASN A 142 -11.68 5.95 -14.62
C ASN A 142 -10.76 6.53 -13.51
N LEU A 143 -9.48 6.74 -13.84
CA LEU A 143 -8.50 7.30 -12.91
C LEU A 143 -8.48 8.83 -12.89
N SER A 144 -9.38 9.52 -13.60
CA SER A 144 -9.40 10.99 -13.67
C SER A 144 -9.58 11.66 -12.30
N GLU A 145 -10.15 10.94 -11.34
CA GLU A 145 -10.30 11.40 -9.96
C GLU A 145 -9.08 11.07 -9.08
N LEU A 146 -8.26 10.08 -9.49
CA LEU A 146 -7.07 9.60 -8.76
C LEU A 146 -5.79 10.33 -9.18
N SER A 147 -5.72 10.71 -10.45
CA SER A 147 -4.50 11.20 -11.08
C SER A 147 -4.80 12.36 -12.05
N THR A 148 -4.06 13.45 -11.94
CA THR A 148 -4.11 14.57 -12.89
C THR A 148 -2.87 14.54 -13.77
N TYR A 149 -3.08 14.40 -15.08
CA TYR A 149 -2.02 14.57 -16.07
C TYR A 149 -1.93 16.05 -16.43
N THR A 150 -0.83 16.69 -16.08
CA THR A 150 -0.54 18.06 -16.55
C THR A 150 0.12 18.00 -17.92
N GLN A 151 -0.32 18.85 -18.85
CA GLN A 151 0.25 18.95 -20.21
C GLN A 151 1.78 19.06 -20.16
N GLY A 152 2.50 18.14 -20.82
CA GLY A 152 3.97 18.14 -20.92
C GLY A 152 4.73 17.19 -19.99
N GLN A 153 4.06 16.46 -19.09
CA GLN A 153 4.71 15.47 -18.19
C GLN A 153 4.45 14.02 -18.62
N ALA A 154 5.43 13.14 -18.41
CA ALA A 154 5.36 11.72 -18.79
C ALA A 154 4.52 10.85 -17.84
N PHE A 155 4.24 11.36 -16.63
CA PHE A 155 3.53 10.66 -15.56
C PHE A 155 2.40 11.53 -14.97
N ALA A 156 1.39 10.86 -14.41
CA ALA A 156 0.26 11.49 -13.75
C ALA A 156 0.59 11.84 -12.30
N THR A 157 0.18 13.01 -11.82
CA THR A 157 0.26 13.34 -10.39
C THR A 157 -0.93 12.70 -9.68
N VAL A 158 -0.67 11.75 -8.79
CA VAL A 158 -1.68 11.14 -7.93
C VAL A 158 -2.02 12.11 -6.79
N LYS A 159 -3.31 12.45 -6.63
CA LYS A 159 -3.77 13.46 -5.65
C LYS A 159 -3.50 13.09 -4.18
N PRO A 160 -3.72 11.84 -3.74
CA PRO A 160 -3.30 11.45 -2.40
C PRO A 160 -1.78 11.23 -2.32
N GLN A 161 -1.12 12.01 -1.46
CA GLN A 161 0.32 11.93 -1.18
C GLN A 161 0.69 10.89 -0.11
N THR A 162 -0.21 9.95 0.21
CA THR A 162 0.05 8.89 1.19
C THR A 162 -0.55 7.58 0.70
N SER A 163 0.06 6.46 1.07
CA SER A 163 -0.46 5.11 0.76
C SER A 163 -1.88 4.89 1.29
N GLN A 164 -2.19 5.45 2.46
CA GLN A 164 -3.53 5.42 3.06
C GLN A 164 -4.52 6.29 2.28
N GLY A 165 -4.10 7.47 1.81
CA GLY A 165 -4.91 8.32 0.94
C GLY A 165 -5.16 7.69 -0.43
N LEU A 166 -4.20 6.94 -0.98
CA LEU A 166 -4.36 6.20 -2.23
C LEU A 166 -5.37 5.07 -2.07
N ALA A 167 -5.26 4.28 -1.00
CA ALA A 167 -6.24 3.22 -0.70
C ALA A 167 -7.65 3.79 -0.48
N GLN A 168 -7.77 4.94 0.18
CA GLN A 168 -9.05 5.64 0.36
C GLN A 168 -9.58 6.19 -0.96
N ALA A 169 -8.75 6.80 -1.79
CA ALA A 169 -9.17 7.34 -3.08
C ALA A 169 -9.58 6.21 -4.05
N LEU A 170 -8.85 5.08 -4.05
CA LEU A 170 -9.25 3.87 -4.78
C LEU A 170 -10.58 3.32 -4.25
N SER A 171 -10.80 3.31 -2.94
CA SER A 171 -12.08 2.95 -2.33
C SER A 171 -13.21 3.92 -2.71
N ILE A 172 -12.94 5.20 -2.95
CA ILE A 172 -13.91 6.23 -3.36
C ILE A 172 -14.26 6.11 -4.84
N VAL A 173 -13.29 5.81 -5.71
CA VAL A 173 -13.57 5.52 -7.14
C VAL A 173 -14.39 4.24 -7.30
N VAL A 174 -14.34 3.35 -6.32
CA VAL A 174 -15.11 2.11 -6.28
C VAL A 174 -16.50 2.32 -5.67
N ASN A 175 -16.62 3.11 -4.60
CA ASN A 175 -17.88 3.51 -3.96
C ASN A 175 -18.16 5.00 -4.20
N PRO A 176 -18.96 5.37 -5.21
CA PRO A 176 -19.22 6.77 -5.49
C PRO A 176 -20.00 7.43 -4.35
N VAL A 177 -19.45 8.53 -3.82
CA VAL A 177 -20.18 9.52 -3.01
C VAL A 177 -20.77 10.59 -3.94
N ASN A 178 -21.50 10.18 -5.00
CA ASN A 178 -22.52 10.95 -5.75
C ASN A 178 -22.89 10.26 -7.09
N PRO A 179 -24.11 10.42 -7.63
CA PRO A 179 -24.74 9.47 -8.53
C PRO A 179 -24.48 9.77 -10.01
N VAL A 180 -23.26 9.57 -10.52
CA VAL A 180 -23.02 9.64 -11.99
C VAL A 180 -22.01 8.59 -12.48
N ALA A 181 -22.14 7.35 -12.03
CA ALA A 181 -21.68 6.13 -12.69
C ALA A 181 -22.02 4.98 -11.75
N GLN A 182 -22.49 3.85 -12.29
CA GLN A 182 -22.76 2.66 -11.47
C GLN A 182 -21.48 2.30 -10.67
N PRO A 183 -21.57 2.14 -9.33
CA PRO A 183 -20.44 1.71 -8.50
C PRO A 183 -19.72 0.51 -9.11
N VAL A 184 -18.41 0.41 -8.96
CA VAL A 184 -17.72 -0.85 -9.27
C VAL A 184 -18.05 -1.81 -8.13
N PRO A 185 -18.82 -2.91 -8.32
CA PRO A 185 -19.00 -3.91 -7.31
C PRO A 185 -17.63 -4.31 -6.77
N GLN A 186 -17.56 -4.44 -5.46
CA GLN A 186 -16.33 -4.77 -4.76
C GLN A 186 -15.75 -6.15 -5.16
N THR A 187 -16.53 -6.94 -5.91
CA THR A 187 -16.11 -8.19 -6.55
C THR A 187 -15.36 -8.01 -7.87
N ASP A 188 -15.44 -6.85 -8.52
CA ASP A 188 -14.93 -6.60 -9.88
C ASP A 188 -13.49 -6.07 -9.91
N TRP A 189 -12.89 -5.85 -8.75
CA TRP A 189 -11.53 -5.36 -8.64
C TRP A 189 -10.82 -5.98 -7.44
N GLN A 190 -9.50 -5.99 -7.48
CA GLN A 190 -8.65 -6.55 -6.44
C GLN A 190 -7.31 -5.78 -6.40
N SER A 191 -6.59 -5.86 -5.29
CA SER A 191 -5.24 -5.31 -5.19
C SER A 191 -4.24 -6.28 -4.56
N ASP A 192 -2.96 -6.08 -4.87
CA ASP A 192 -1.83 -6.75 -4.22
C ASP A 192 -0.67 -5.75 -4.03
N THR A 193 0.26 -6.04 -3.12
CA THR A 193 1.36 -5.12 -2.79
C THR A 193 2.68 -5.86 -2.58
N ALA A 194 3.74 -5.35 -3.20
CA ALA A 194 5.12 -5.75 -2.96
C ALA A 194 5.92 -4.61 -2.31
N PHE A 195 7.03 -4.95 -1.67
CA PHE A 195 7.87 -4.02 -0.93
C PHE A 195 9.31 -4.07 -1.41
N TYR A 196 10.01 -2.94 -1.36
CA TYR A 196 11.45 -2.89 -1.46
C TYR A 196 11.99 -1.72 -0.65
N ASN A 197 13.24 -1.83 -0.18
CA ASN A 197 13.88 -0.79 0.60
C ASN A 197 14.98 -0.11 -0.20
N VAL A 198 15.09 1.22 -0.07
CA VAL A 198 16.09 2.03 -0.76
C VAL A 198 17.21 2.40 0.19
N THR A 199 18.44 2.12 -0.22
CA THR A 199 19.67 2.43 0.51
C THR A 199 20.59 3.31 -0.33
N TYR A 200 21.61 3.88 0.30
CA TYR A 200 22.75 4.47 -0.42
C TYR A 200 23.54 3.40 -1.19
#